data_AF-U2STK9-F1
#
_entry.id   AF-U2STK9-F1
#
_cell.length_a   1.000
_cell.length_b   1.000
_cell.length_c   1.000
_cell.angle_alpha   90.00
_cell.angle_beta   90.00
_cell.angle_gamma   90.00
#
_symmetry.space_group_name_H-M   'P 1'
#
loop_
_entity.id
_entity.type
_entity.pdbx_description
1 polymer ?
#
loop_
_entity_poly.entity_id
_entity_poly.type
_entity_poly.pdbx_seq_one_letter_code
_entity_poly.pdbx_strand_id
1 'polypeptide(L)'
;MALVVFACAYFLYGRWLVRTWGIDPAAKTPAVAFEDGQDFSPASRFTVFSHQFSSITGAGPVTGPIIAAMFGWAPALLWILVGGVFFGAVQDFAALYASVKNKGKSMGMLIETYVGKTGRRMFLLFCWLFTLLVIAAFADIIANTFNGFLKDGTQNVPGAQAATISMLYIFVAMGFGVYISKCKPSGVRKFLIAVVLVIAMFAVGMQYPLFFDAQAWRYVVFAYCFIASILPMWLLMEPRDYLSAFLLLGMVAGGVVGVVVAAPTINMPAFVGFTVDGKSLFPILFITIACGAVSGFHSLVSSGTSSKAIASESDMLPVGYGAMLVECMLGVVALVIACAAASNGALPAGTPFQIFAGSISSFFQMFGLPAGVSACVITMCVSALGMTTIDSVARIGRMSFQELFSPSEGERVSGMQALAMNKYVSTILTLVFSYLLCLAGYMNIWPLFGAANQLLSALVLISLAVFLRTTGRKGWMLYVPMTFMFIVTMSALVLSVYGIAGKLSAGTFVFMIDGIQLILAVALMILAILVVKHCGRELFGKSEQPNLQA
;
A
#
# COMPACT_ATOMS: atom_id res chain seq x y z
N MET A 1 -14.58 20.54 1.97
CA MET A 1 -13.83 20.68 0.71
C MET A 1 -13.42 19.32 0.13
N ALA A 2 -12.58 18.52 0.79
CA ALA A 2 -12.07 17.25 0.24
C ALA A 2 -13.16 16.28 -0.25
N LEU A 3 -14.27 16.15 0.51
CA LEU A 3 -15.42 15.34 0.09
C LEU A 3 -15.97 15.75 -1.29
N VAL A 4 -16.09 17.06 -1.53
CA VAL A 4 -16.57 17.59 -2.82
C VAL A 4 -15.56 17.31 -3.92
N VAL A 5 -14.26 17.52 -3.66
CA VAL A 5 -13.19 17.26 -4.63
C VAL A 5 -13.17 15.80 -5.04
N PHE A 6 -13.22 14.85 -4.08
CA PHE A 6 -13.20 13.43 -4.39
C PHE A 6 -14.49 12.92 -5.02
N ALA A 7 -15.66 13.47 -4.63
CA ALA A 7 -16.91 13.19 -5.32
C ALA A 7 -16.85 13.64 -6.79
N CYS A 8 -16.41 14.87 -7.05
CA CYS A 8 -16.22 15.39 -8.41
C CYS A 8 -15.18 14.56 -9.19
N ALA A 9 -14.07 14.21 -8.56
CA ALA A 9 -13.05 13.35 -9.17
C ALA A 9 -13.63 12.01 -9.61
N TYR A 10 -14.41 11.34 -8.76
CA TYR A 10 -15.03 10.06 -9.09
C TYR A 10 -16.08 10.18 -10.21
N PHE A 11 -17.04 11.11 -10.06
CA PHE A 11 -18.19 11.20 -10.96
C PHE A 11 -17.87 11.88 -12.30
N LEU A 12 -16.89 12.78 -12.35
CA LEU A 12 -16.51 13.50 -13.55
C LEU A 12 -15.28 12.87 -14.19
N TYR A 13 -14.14 12.91 -13.50
CA TYR A 13 -12.85 12.52 -14.08
C TYR A 13 -12.71 11.00 -14.23
N GLY A 14 -13.06 10.23 -13.19
CA GLY A 14 -13.07 8.76 -13.24
C GLY A 14 -14.00 8.22 -14.32
N ARG A 15 -15.22 8.74 -14.43
CA ARG A 15 -16.14 8.37 -15.53
C ARG A 15 -15.64 8.80 -16.91
N TRP A 16 -14.94 9.93 -17.01
CA TRP A 16 -14.28 10.33 -18.25
C TRP A 16 -13.17 9.36 -18.64
N LEU A 17 -12.36 8.86 -17.70
CA LEU A 17 -11.35 7.82 -17.95
C LEU A 17 -11.99 6.52 -18.45
N VAL A 18 -13.06 6.05 -17.81
CA VAL A 18 -13.84 4.86 -18.23
C VAL A 18 -14.28 4.97 -19.70
N ARG A 19 -14.86 6.12 -20.08
CA ARG A 19 -15.28 6.39 -21.46
C ARG A 19 -14.10 6.48 -22.41
N THR A 20 -13.01 7.10 -21.97
CA THR A 20 -11.81 7.35 -22.79
C THR A 20 -11.03 6.08 -23.10
N TRP A 21 -11.00 5.12 -22.18
CA TRP A 21 -10.27 3.86 -22.35
C TRP A 21 -11.14 2.72 -22.88
N GLY A 22 -12.46 2.90 -22.96
CA GLY A 22 -13.37 1.92 -23.55
C GLY A 22 -13.58 0.70 -22.67
N ILE A 23 -13.88 0.93 -21.39
CA ILE A 23 -14.30 -0.13 -20.46
C ILE A 23 -15.57 -0.79 -21.00
N ASP A 24 -15.53 -2.12 -21.14
CA ASP A 24 -16.62 -2.91 -21.69
C ASP A 24 -17.19 -3.86 -20.62
N PRO A 25 -18.40 -3.59 -20.10
CA PRO A 25 -19.04 -4.45 -19.11
C PRO A 25 -19.30 -5.88 -19.61
N ALA A 26 -19.37 -6.11 -20.92
CA ALA A 26 -19.62 -7.42 -21.54
C ALA A 26 -18.32 -8.20 -21.81
N ALA A 27 -17.15 -7.56 -21.72
CA ALA A 27 -15.88 -8.22 -21.93
C ALA A 27 -15.60 -9.26 -20.83
N LYS A 28 -15.18 -10.46 -21.23
CA LYS A 28 -14.78 -11.52 -20.31
C LYS A 28 -13.44 -11.14 -19.65
N THR A 29 -13.47 -10.91 -18.34
CA THR A 29 -12.29 -10.55 -17.56
C THR A 29 -11.39 -11.78 -17.34
N PRO A 30 -10.10 -11.59 -17.03
CA PRO A 30 -9.20 -12.72 -16.79
C PRO A 30 -9.60 -13.57 -15.58
N ALA A 31 -10.22 -12.96 -14.55
CA ALA A 31 -10.77 -13.69 -13.40
C ALA A 31 -11.78 -14.78 -13.83
N VAL A 32 -12.60 -14.51 -14.85
CA VAL A 32 -13.61 -15.44 -15.37
C VAL A 32 -13.04 -16.33 -16.48
N ALA A 33 -12.05 -15.85 -17.23
CA ALA A 33 -11.45 -16.61 -18.33
C ALA A 33 -10.47 -17.70 -17.86
N PHE A 34 -9.73 -17.44 -16.78
CA PHE A 34 -8.66 -18.31 -16.27
C PHE A 34 -8.92 -18.79 -14.84
N GLU A 35 -10.19 -18.89 -14.43
CA GLU A 35 -10.59 -19.31 -13.08
C GLU A 35 -9.91 -20.64 -12.70
N ASP A 36 -9.06 -20.59 -11.67
CA ASP A 36 -8.24 -21.72 -11.20
C ASP A 36 -8.46 -22.04 -9.71
N GLY A 37 -9.26 -21.22 -9.01
CA GLY A 37 -9.51 -21.36 -7.57
C GLY A 37 -8.27 -21.14 -6.70
N GLN A 38 -7.20 -20.56 -7.25
CA GLN A 38 -5.98 -20.17 -6.54
C GLN A 38 -5.70 -18.68 -6.70
N ASP A 39 -5.18 -18.28 -7.86
CA ASP A 39 -4.79 -16.90 -8.15
C ASP A 39 -5.88 -16.16 -8.94
N PHE A 40 -6.65 -16.87 -9.78
CA PHE A 40 -7.80 -16.34 -10.52
C PHE A 40 -9.10 -16.87 -9.89
N SER A 41 -9.81 -15.98 -9.21
CA SER A 41 -11.04 -16.30 -8.50
C SER A 41 -12.02 -15.13 -8.63
N PRO A 42 -13.05 -15.23 -9.50
CA PRO A 42 -13.98 -14.13 -9.72
C PRO A 42 -14.78 -13.83 -8.46
N ALA A 43 -14.73 -12.59 -8.00
CA ALA A 43 -15.36 -12.14 -6.77
C ALA A 43 -16.33 -10.97 -7.01
N SER A 44 -17.18 -10.70 -6.02
CA SER A 44 -18.13 -9.60 -6.10
C SER A 44 -17.42 -8.24 -6.07
N ARG A 45 -18.00 -7.21 -6.71
CA ARG A 45 -17.48 -5.83 -6.70
C ARG A 45 -17.01 -5.38 -5.33
N PHE A 46 -17.85 -5.56 -4.31
CA PHE A 46 -17.52 -5.11 -2.95
C PHE A 46 -16.39 -5.93 -2.33
N THR A 47 -16.29 -7.22 -2.64
CA THR A 47 -15.19 -8.06 -2.16
C THR A 47 -13.86 -7.64 -2.77
N VAL A 48 -13.82 -7.41 -4.10
CA VAL A 48 -12.60 -6.93 -4.77
C VAL A 48 -12.25 -5.51 -4.33
N PHE A 49 -13.25 -4.64 -4.16
CA PHE A 49 -13.06 -3.31 -3.58
C PHE A 49 -12.45 -3.39 -2.18
N SER A 50 -13.00 -4.27 -1.33
CA SER A 50 -12.50 -4.49 0.03
C SER A 50 -11.05 -4.96 0.02
N HIS A 51 -10.72 -5.93 -0.84
CA HIS A 51 -9.36 -6.43 -1.01
C HIS A 51 -8.38 -5.35 -1.49
N GLN A 52 -8.74 -4.62 -2.56
CA GLN A 52 -7.91 -3.52 -3.05
C GLN A 52 -7.75 -2.48 -1.95
N PHE A 53 -8.84 -1.98 -1.38
CA PHE A 53 -8.86 -0.94 -0.37
C PHE A 53 -8.04 -1.31 0.87
N SER A 54 -8.24 -2.50 1.45
CA SER A 54 -7.49 -2.93 2.64
C SER A 54 -6.02 -3.18 2.34
N SER A 55 -5.67 -3.59 1.12
CA SER A 55 -4.29 -3.82 0.71
C SER A 55 -3.52 -2.52 0.48
N ILE A 56 -4.17 -1.52 -0.13
CA ILE A 56 -3.54 -0.22 -0.45
C ILE A 56 -3.53 0.71 0.76
N THR A 57 -4.59 0.66 1.57
CA THR A 57 -4.74 1.45 2.79
C THR A 57 -3.90 0.81 3.90
N GLY A 58 -2.59 1.04 3.81
CA GLY A 58 -1.63 0.63 4.83
C GLY A 58 -1.33 1.73 5.83
N ALA A 59 -0.09 1.78 6.31
CA ALA A 59 0.42 2.82 7.19
C ALA A 59 0.60 4.18 6.52
N GLY A 60 0.98 4.18 5.24
CA GLY A 60 1.42 5.38 4.53
C GLY A 60 0.40 6.52 4.49
N PRO A 61 -0.90 6.27 4.26
CA PRO A 61 -1.93 7.32 4.22
C PRO A 61 -2.12 8.04 5.54
N VAL A 62 -1.77 7.42 6.66
CA VAL A 62 -1.83 8.06 7.98
C VAL A 62 -0.49 8.72 8.27
N THR A 63 0.59 7.94 8.17
CA THR A 63 1.94 8.38 8.52
C THR A 63 2.43 9.54 7.67
N GLY A 64 2.25 9.47 6.35
CA GLY A 64 2.76 10.46 5.40
C GLY A 64 2.23 11.87 5.67
N PRO A 65 0.89 12.07 5.68
CA PRO A 65 0.30 13.37 5.96
C PRO A 65 0.69 13.95 7.33
N ILE A 66 0.78 13.12 8.36
CA ILE A 66 1.16 13.56 9.71
C ILE A 66 2.62 14.04 9.72
N ILE A 67 3.55 13.29 9.13
CA ILE A 67 4.95 13.72 9.05
C ILE A 67 5.08 14.98 8.19
N ALA A 68 4.38 15.03 7.05
CA ALA A 68 4.44 16.16 6.13
C ALA A 68 3.80 17.45 6.67
N ALA A 69 2.96 17.36 7.72
CA ALA A 69 2.39 18.51 8.40
C ALA A 69 3.46 19.46 8.97
N MET A 70 4.72 19.01 9.14
CA MET A 70 5.85 19.87 9.50
C MET A 70 6.05 21.05 8.52
N PHE A 71 5.63 20.93 7.27
CA PHE A 71 5.68 22.02 6.27
C PHE A 71 4.45 22.95 6.32
N GLY A 72 3.49 22.64 7.19
CA GLY A 72 2.16 23.25 7.26
C GLY A 72 1.09 22.33 6.67
N TRP A 73 -0.17 22.53 7.09
CA TRP A 73 -1.28 21.69 6.64
C TRP A 73 -1.67 21.93 5.19
N ALA A 74 -1.49 23.15 4.65
CA ALA A 74 -1.93 23.50 3.30
C ALA A 74 -1.17 22.76 2.19
N PRO A 75 0.18 22.73 2.16
CA PRO A 75 0.90 21.99 1.12
C PRO A 75 0.66 20.48 1.19
N ALA A 76 0.52 19.92 2.40
CA ALA A 76 0.17 18.51 2.59
C ALA A 76 -1.23 18.21 2.02
N LEU A 77 -2.23 19.03 2.35
CA LEU A 77 -3.60 18.89 1.85
C LEU A 77 -3.65 19.02 0.32
N LEU A 78 -2.98 20.02 -0.25
CA LEU A 78 -2.95 20.22 -1.71
C LEU A 78 -2.37 19.00 -2.43
N TRP A 79 -1.30 18.42 -1.90
CA TRP A 79 -0.72 17.23 -2.50
C TRP A 79 -1.61 15.98 -2.37
N ILE A 80 -2.28 15.78 -1.24
CA ILE A 80 -3.27 14.70 -1.08
C ILE A 80 -4.40 14.85 -2.11
N LEU A 81 -4.89 16.08 -2.32
CA LEU A 81 -5.98 16.33 -3.27
C LEU A 81 -5.53 16.18 -4.74
N VAL A 82 -4.47 16.87 -5.13
CA VAL A 82 -4.00 16.89 -6.52
C VAL A 82 -3.30 15.59 -6.89
N GLY A 83 -2.35 15.15 -6.05
CA GLY A 83 -1.66 13.88 -6.22
C GLY A 83 -2.63 12.71 -6.16
N GLY A 84 -3.50 12.65 -5.15
CA GLY A 84 -4.50 11.60 -5.01
C GLY A 84 -5.40 11.45 -6.25
N VAL A 85 -5.93 12.56 -6.77
CA VAL A 85 -6.91 12.56 -7.88
C VAL A 85 -6.26 12.29 -9.24
N PHE A 86 -5.15 12.95 -9.54
CA PHE A 86 -4.56 12.96 -10.89
C PHE A 86 -3.35 12.02 -11.04
N PHE A 87 -2.75 11.58 -9.94
CA PHE A 87 -1.57 10.72 -9.96
C PHE A 87 -1.95 9.33 -9.44
N GLY A 88 -2.22 9.19 -8.14
CA GLY A 88 -2.48 7.89 -7.52
C GLY A 88 -3.70 7.18 -8.09
N ALA A 89 -4.87 7.82 -8.04
CA ALA A 89 -6.11 7.17 -8.48
C ALA A 89 -6.07 6.82 -9.99
N VAL A 90 -5.42 7.66 -10.80
CA VAL A 90 -5.20 7.38 -12.23
C VAL A 90 -4.24 6.21 -12.42
N GLN A 91 -3.12 6.17 -11.68
CA GLN A 91 -2.13 5.11 -11.76
C GLN A 91 -2.72 3.75 -11.36
N ASP A 92 -3.47 3.69 -10.26
CA ASP A 92 -4.10 2.46 -9.78
C ASP A 92 -5.11 1.93 -10.78
N PHE A 93 -5.99 2.81 -11.26
CA PHE A 93 -6.98 2.45 -12.25
C PHE A 93 -6.33 2.02 -13.58
N ALA A 94 -5.29 2.72 -14.03
CA ALA A 94 -4.54 2.37 -15.23
C ALA A 94 -3.77 1.06 -15.09
N ALA A 95 -3.18 0.76 -13.93
CA ALA A 95 -2.49 -0.49 -13.65
C ALA A 95 -3.46 -1.69 -13.64
N LEU A 96 -4.61 -1.53 -12.98
CA LEU A 96 -5.69 -2.52 -13.03
C LEU A 96 -6.15 -2.75 -14.47
N TYR A 97 -6.37 -1.65 -15.22
CA TYR A 97 -6.78 -1.67 -16.62
C TYR A 97 -5.79 -2.36 -17.55
N ALA A 98 -4.51 -2.00 -17.47
CA ALA A 98 -3.47 -2.60 -18.26
C ALA A 98 -3.35 -4.11 -17.98
N SER A 99 -3.45 -4.51 -16.70
CA SER A 99 -3.41 -5.93 -16.32
C SER A 99 -4.61 -6.72 -16.84
N VAL A 100 -5.85 -6.22 -16.66
CA VAL A 100 -7.07 -6.88 -17.16
C VAL A 100 -7.02 -7.04 -18.68
N LYS A 101 -6.64 -5.98 -19.42
CA LYS A 101 -6.50 -6.04 -20.89
C LYS A 101 -5.36 -6.95 -21.38
N ASN A 102 -4.48 -7.38 -20.49
CA ASN A 102 -3.37 -8.29 -20.76
C ASN A 102 -3.50 -9.58 -19.95
N LYS A 103 -4.72 -10.13 -19.85
CA LYS A 103 -4.98 -11.47 -19.28
C LYS A 103 -4.58 -11.61 -17.79
N GLY A 104 -4.58 -10.52 -17.03
CA GLY A 104 -4.25 -10.53 -15.60
C GLY A 104 -2.74 -10.62 -15.31
N LYS A 105 -1.89 -10.30 -16.29
CA LYS A 105 -0.42 -10.25 -16.14
C LYS A 105 -0.01 -9.16 -15.12
N SER A 106 1.05 -9.43 -14.35
CA SER A 106 1.66 -8.47 -13.42
C SER A 106 2.30 -7.30 -14.17
N MET A 107 2.54 -6.17 -13.49
CA MET A 107 3.30 -5.06 -14.11
C MET A 107 4.67 -5.49 -14.67
N GLY A 108 5.37 -6.43 -14.02
CA GLY A 108 6.66 -6.92 -14.49
C GLY A 108 6.56 -7.63 -15.85
N MET A 109 5.52 -8.43 -16.03
CA MET A 109 5.24 -9.11 -17.30
C MET A 109 4.77 -8.15 -18.40
N LEU A 110 4.03 -7.09 -18.04
CA LEU A 110 3.67 -6.03 -18.99
C LEU A 110 4.91 -5.27 -19.47
N ILE A 111 5.85 -4.98 -18.56
CA ILE A 111 7.11 -4.33 -18.91
C ILE A 111 7.91 -5.19 -19.89
N GLU A 112 7.93 -6.51 -19.75
CA GLU A 112 8.57 -7.35 -20.77
C GLU A 112 7.90 -7.20 -22.14
N THR A 113 6.56 -7.24 -22.16
CA THR A 113 5.77 -7.20 -23.39
C THR A 113 5.96 -5.88 -24.15
N TYR A 114 6.11 -4.76 -23.44
CA TYR A 114 6.12 -3.42 -24.04
C TYR A 114 7.47 -2.68 -23.99
N VAL A 115 8.42 -3.14 -23.19
CA VAL A 115 9.75 -2.52 -23.00
C VAL A 115 10.89 -3.51 -23.27
N GLY A 116 10.73 -4.76 -22.83
CA GLY A 116 11.68 -5.85 -23.11
C GLY A 116 12.26 -6.53 -21.86
N LYS A 117 13.01 -7.63 -22.11
CA LYS A 117 13.52 -8.56 -21.09
C LYS A 117 14.40 -7.90 -20.02
N THR A 118 15.30 -7.01 -20.42
CA THR A 118 16.18 -6.29 -19.49
C THR A 118 15.37 -5.42 -18.54
N GLY A 119 14.38 -4.68 -19.08
CA GLY A 119 13.47 -3.86 -18.29
C GLY A 119 12.70 -4.69 -17.25
N ARG A 120 12.19 -5.87 -17.65
CA ARG A 120 11.51 -6.81 -16.74
C ARG A 120 12.40 -7.23 -15.57
N ARG A 121 13.62 -7.73 -15.85
CA ARG A 121 14.53 -8.22 -14.77
C ARG A 121 14.86 -7.12 -13.77
N MET A 122 15.16 -5.94 -14.28
CA MET A 122 15.48 -4.77 -13.47
C MET A 122 14.29 -4.32 -12.62
N PHE A 123 13.10 -4.26 -13.20
CA PHE A 123 11.86 -3.92 -12.49
C PHE A 123 11.50 -4.94 -11.42
N LEU A 124 11.60 -6.24 -11.72
CA LEU A 124 11.26 -7.32 -10.78
C LEU A 124 12.25 -7.44 -9.63
N LEU A 125 13.55 -7.30 -9.90
CA LEU A 125 14.57 -7.23 -8.85
C LEU A 125 14.24 -6.09 -7.88
N PHE A 126 13.87 -4.94 -8.42
CA PHE A 126 13.50 -3.79 -7.63
C PHE A 126 12.18 -3.97 -6.87
N CYS A 127 11.14 -4.52 -7.50
CA CYS A 127 9.90 -4.87 -6.81
C CYS A 127 10.16 -5.81 -5.63
N TRP A 128 11.03 -6.80 -5.82
CA TRP A 128 11.43 -7.70 -4.75
C TRP A 128 12.15 -6.95 -3.62
N LEU A 129 13.21 -6.20 -3.90
CA LEU A 129 13.91 -5.39 -2.89
C LEU A 129 12.99 -4.42 -2.15
N PHE A 130 12.07 -3.79 -2.88
CA PHE A 130 11.05 -2.92 -2.30
C PHE A 130 10.12 -3.67 -1.34
N THR A 131 9.65 -4.86 -1.71
CA THR A 131 8.81 -5.68 -0.81
C THR A 131 9.54 -6.06 0.47
N LEU A 132 10.86 -6.26 0.43
CA LEU A 132 11.66 -6.51 1.64
C LEU A 132 11.60 -5.33 2.63
N LEU A 133 11.74 -4.10 2.12
CA LEU A 133 11.64 -2.88 2.92
C LEU A 133 10.26 -2.72 3.54
N VAL A 134 9.21 -3.01 2.77
CA VAL A 134 7.83 -2.89 3.24
C VAL A 134 7.52 -3.93 4.32
N ILE A 135 7.86 -5.20 4.11
CA ILE A 135 7.66 -6.26 5.11
C ILE A 135 8.40 -5.89 6.41
N ALA A 136 9.65 -5.44 6.30
CA ALA A 136 10.45 -5.02 7.45
C ALA A 136 9.81 -3.86 8.24
N ALA A 137 9.43 -2.79 7.54
CA ALA A 137 8.84 -1.61 8.18
C ALA A 137 7.48 -1.93 8.83
N PHE A 138 6.62 -2.66 8.15
CA PHE A 138 5.29 -2.98 8.65
C PHE A 138 5.33 -4.02 9.77
N ALA A 139 6.21 -5.03 9.68
CA ALA A 139 6.37 -6.01 10.76
C ALA A 139 6.80 -5.34 12.06
N ASP A 140 7.74 -4.39 12.00
CA ASP A 140 8.17 -3.63 13.17
C ASP A 140 7.04 -2.74 13.73
N ILE A 141 6.29 -2.04 12.88
CA ILE A 141 5.13 -1.22 13.31
C ILE A 141 4.08 -2.09 14.02
N ILE A 142 3.71 -3.22 13.42
CA ILE A 142 2.69 -4.13 13.96
C ILE A 142 3.15 -4.68 15.31
N ALA A 143 4.39 -5.15 15.39
CA ALA A 143 4.94 -5.70 16.62
C ALA A 143 5.00 -4.68 17.77
N ASN A 144 5.36 -3.43 17.47
CA ASN A 144 5.32 -2.34 18.46
C ASN A 144 3.88 -1.95 18.83
N THR A 145 2.92 -2.06 17.91
CA THR A 145 1.50 -1.81 18.19
C THR A 145 0.91 -2.89 19.11
N PHE A 146 1.31 -4.14 18.90
CA PHE A 146 0.89 -5.29 19.71
C PHE A 146 1.63 -5.43 21.04
N ASN A 147 2.72 -4.69 21.23
CA ASN A 147 3.51 -4.76 22.45
C ASN A 147 2.62 -4.50 23.67
N GLY A 148 2.50 -5.54 24.52
CA GLY A 148 1.68 -5.51 25.73
C GLY A 148 2.29 -4.68 26.86
N PHE A 149 3.48 -4.13 26.67
CA PHE A 149 4.22 -3.38 27.68
C PHE A 149 4.70 -2.03 27.15
N LEU A 150 4.48 -0.97 27.93
CA LEU A 150 5.07 0.35 27.70
C LEU A 150 6.54 0.37 28.14
N LYS A 151 7.27 1.44 27.80
CA LYS A 151 8.71 1.57 28.09
C LYS A 151 9.03 1.57 29.59
N ASP A 152 8.08 1.97 30.42
CA ASP A 152 8.17 1.96 31.88
C ASP A 152 7.78 0.61 32.51
N GLY A 153 7.47 -0.40 31.68
CA GLY A 153 7.06 -1.73 32.12
C GLY A 153 5.57 -1.85 32.44
N THR A 154 4.79 -0.77 32.34
CA THR A 154 3.35 -0.82 32.58
C THR A 154 2.61 -1.53 31.44
N GLN A 155 1.42 -2.06 31.73
CA GLN A 155 0.64 -2.82 30.75
C GLN A 155 0.02 -1.89 29.70
N ASN A 156 0.36 -2.13 28.44
CA ASN A 156 -0.32 -1.56 27.28
C ASN A 156 -1.52 -2.44 26.90
N VAL A 157 -2.62 -2.33 27.66
CA VAL A 157 -3.84 -3.13 27.46
C VAL A 157 -4.40 -3.01 26.04
N PRO A 158 -4.55 -1.81 25.43
CA PRO A 158 -5.05 -1.70 24.06
C PRO A 158 -4.19 -2.46 23.03
N GLY A 159 -2.87 -2.46 23.19
CA GLY A 159 -1.95 -3.21 22.33
C GLY A 159 -2.08 -4.74 22.52
N ALA A 160 -2.18 -5.21 23.76
CA ALA A 160 -2.38 -6.63 24.04
C ALA A 160 -3.75 -7.13 23.53
N GLN A 161 -4.80 -6.31 23.64
CA GLN A 161 -6.10 -6.57 23.02
C GLN A 161 -5.95 -6.62 21.50
N ALA A 162 -5.28 -5.61 20.90
CA ALA A 162 -4.90 -5.52 19.48
C ALA A 162 -4.38 -6.83 18.91
N ALA A 163 -3.44 -7.40 19.63
CA ALA A 163 -2.80 -8.63 19.26
C ALA A 163 -3.76 -9.82 19.30
N THR A 164 -4.52 -10.01 20.40
CA THR A 164 -5.47 -11.13 20.52
C THR A 164 -6.50 -11.13 19.39
N ILE A 165 -7.13 -9.99 19.12
CA ILE A 165 -8.20 -9.89 18.10
C ILE A 165 -7.59 -10.10 16.72
N SER A 166 -6.39 -9.59 16.47
CA SER A 166 -5.67 -9.84 15.21
C SER A 166 -5.34 -11.31 15.01
N MET A 167 -5.00 -12.05 16.06
CA MET A 167 -4.80 -13.50 15.99
C MET A 167 -6.11 -14.24 15.72
N LEU A 168 -7.21 -13.84 16.38
CA LEU A 168 -8.55 -14.39 16.10
C LEU A 168 -8.96 -14.17 14.65
N TYR A 169 -8.67 -12.99 14.09
CA TYR A 169 -8.97 -12.64 12.70
C TYR A 169 -8.39 -13.65 11.71
N ILE A 170 -7.22 -14.22 11.96
CA ILE A 170 -6.59 -15.21 11.08
C ILE A 170 -7.47 -16.46 10.98
N PHE A 171 -7.80 -17.06 12.13
CA PHE A 171 -8.58 -18.29 12.18
C PHE A 171 -10.04 -18.09 11.76
N VAL A 172 -10.65 -16.98 12.18
CA VAL A 172 -12.04 -16.64 11.84
C VAL A 172 -12.16 -16.31 10.36
N ALA A 173 -11.20 -15.59 9.76
CA ALA A 173 -11.18 -15.34 8.32
C ALA A 173 -11.08 -16.64 7.52
N MET A 174 -10.24 -17.59 7.95
CA MET A 174 -10.14 -18.90 7.31
C MET A 174 -11.46 -19.68 7.37
N GLY A 175 -12.11 -19.73 8.53
CA GLY A 175 -13.43 -20.33 8.68
C GLY A 175 -14.50 -19.64 7.82
N PHE A 176 -14.46 -18.30 7.78
CA PHE A 176 -15.37 -17.50 6.96
C PHE A 176 -15.14 -17.70 5.45
N GLY A 177 -13.89 -17.83 5.01
CA GLY A 177 -13.52 -18.16 3.63
C GLY A 177 -14.07 -19.52 3.20
N VAL A 178 -13.91 -20.55 4.04
CA VAL A 178 -14.49 -21.89 3.79
C VAL A 178 -16.01 -21.81 3.71
N TYR A 179 -16.66 -21.06 4.61
CA TYR A 179 -18.11 -20.85 4.58
C TYR A 179 -18.57 -20.14 3.30
N ILE A 180 -17.89 -19.08 2.87
CA ILE A 180 -18.21 -18.36 1.62
C ILE A 180 -18.08 -19.30 0.42
N SER A 181 -16.99 -20.05 0.35
CA SER A 181 -16.67 -20.96 -0.75
C SER A 181 -17.72 -22.08 -0.87
N LYS A 182 -18.08 -22.73 0.26
CA LYS A 182 -19.01 -23.86 0.27
C LYS A 182 -20.48 -23.45 0.17
N CYS A 183 -20.90 -22.45 0.93
CA CYS A 183 -22.32 -22.11 1.07
C CYS A 183 -22.80 -21.04 0.10
N LYS A 184 -21.89 -20.37 -0.61
CA LYS A 184 -22.16 -19.27 -1.57
C LYS A 184 -23.27 -18.30 -1.09
N PRO A 185 -23.18 -17.79 0.15
CA PRO A 185 -24.24 -16.99 0.75
C PRO A 185 -24.51 -15.69 -0.03
N SER A 186 -25.74 -15.17 0.04
CA SER A 186 -26.08 -13.87 -0.52
C SER A 186 -25.25 -12.75 0.13
N GLY A 187 -25.07 -11.63 -0.57
CA GLY A 187 -24.28 -10.49 -0.08
C GLY A 187 -24.72 -9.97 1.29
N VAL A 188 -26.05 -9.89 1.53
CA VAL A 188 -26.61 -9.47 2.82
C VAL A 188 -26.27 -10.47 3.93
N ARG A 189 -26.38 -11.77 3.66
CA ARG A 189 -26.03 -12.81 4.65
C ARG A 189 -24.53 -12.79 4.97
N LYS A 190 -23.66 -12.59 3.97
CA LYS A 190 -22.21 -12.39 4.16
C LYS A 190 -21.94 -11.21 5.09
N PHE A 191 -22.58 -10.08 4.84
CA PHE A 191 -22.44 -8.86 5.64
C PHE A 191 -22.86 -9.07 7.10
N LEU A 192 -24.06 -9.62 7.35
CA LEU A 192 -24.56 -9.82 8.71
C LEU A 192 -23.66 -10.77 9.51
N ILE A 193 -23.20 -11.87 8.89
CA ILE A 193 -22.29 -12.81 9.53
C ILE A 193 -20.94 -12.15 9.81
N ALA A 194 -20.40 -11.39 8.86
CA ALA A 194 -19.16 -10.65 9.05
C ALA A 194 -19.24 -9.70 10.25
N VAL A 195 -20.31 -8.91 10.37
CA VAL A 195 -20.52 -8.00 11.51
C VAL A 195 -20.56 -8.75 12.84
N VAL A 196 -21.32 -9.85 12.91
CA VAL A 196 -21.41 -10.68 14.13
C VAL A 196 -20.04 -11.28 14.49
N LEU A 197 -19.30 -11.79 13.52
CA LEU A 197 -17.96 -12.34 13.74
C LEU A 197 -16.98 -11.28 14.25
N VAL A 198 -17.01 -10.07 13.67
CA VAL A 198 -16.18 -8.95 14.13
C VAL A 198 -16.51 -8.60 15.58
N ILE A 199 -17.78 -8.40 15.92
CA ILE A 199 -18.20 -8.10 17.29
C ILE A 199 -17.77 -9.21 18.27
N ALA A 200 -17.93 -10.48 17.88
CA ALA A 200 -17.52 -11.61 18.70
C ALA A 200 -16.00 -11.64 18.93
N MET A 201 -15.19 -11.38 17.91
CA MET A 201 -13.73 -11.30 18.06
C MET A 201 -13.34 -10.15 19.00
N PHE A 202 -14.02 -8.99 18.89
CA PHE A 202 -13.81 -7.87 19.81
C PHE A 202 -14.16 -8.24 21.25
N ALA A 203 -15.31 -8.86 21.49
CA ALA A 203 -15.73 -9.26 22.83
C ALA A 203 -14.73 -10.23 23.47
N VAL A 204 -14.26 -11.24 22.71
CA VAL A 204 -13.29 -12.22 23.21
C VAL A 204 -11.92 -11.58 23.42
N GLY A 205 -11.37 -10.87 22.44
CA GLY A 205 -10.01 -10.36 22.55
C GLY A 205 -9.86 -9.18 23.51
N MET A 206 -10.94 -8.46 23.81
CA MET A 206 -10.94 -7.49 24.90
C MET A 206 -10.88 -8.13 26.29
N GLN A 207 -11.47 -9.32 26.46
CA GLN A 207 -11.48 -10.08 27.72
C GLN A 207 -10.19 -10.88 27.94
N TYR A 208 -9.55 -11.35 26.87
CA TYR A 208 -8.36 -12.20 26.94
C TYR A 208 -7.14 -11.58 26.22
N PRO A 209 -6.63 -10.42 26.69
CA PRO A 209 -5.46 -9.77 26.09
C PRO A 209 -4.18 -10.62 26.22
N LEU A 210 -3.43 -10.77 25.13
CA LEU A 210 -2.14 -11.46 25.09
C LEU A 210 -1.00 -10.47 25.33
N PHE A 211 -0.36 -10.58 26.48
CA PHE A 211 0.76 -9.71 26.86
C PHE A 211 2.10 -10.33 26.46
N PHE A 212 2.55 -10.01 25.24
CA PHE A 212 3.91 -10.29 24.79
C PHE A 212 4.65 -9.00 24.42
N ASP A 213 5.97 -9.06 24.44
CA ASP A 213 6.82 -7.94 24.05
C ASP A 213 6.91 -7.80 22.52
N ALA A 214 7.49 -6.69 22.06
CA ALA A 214 7.63 -6.43 20.63
C ALA A 214 8.49 -7.51 19.91
N GLN A 215 9.47 -8.13 20.58
CA GLN A 215 10.32 -9.15 19.95
C GLN A 215 9.54 -10.43 19.68
N ALA A 216 8.78 -10.92 20.65
CA ALA A 216 7.90 -12.06 20.48
C ALA A 216 6.88 -11.81 19.35
N TRP A 217 6.29 -10.62 19.30
CA TRP A 217 5.36 -10.27 18.22
C TRP A 217 6.03 -10.20 16.85
N ARG A 218 7.29 -9.74 16.74
CA ARG A 218 8.02 -9.81 15.46
C ARG A 218 8.11 -11.25 14.96
N TYR A 219 8.45 -12.22 15.81
CA TYR A 219 8.49 -13.63 15.40
C TYR A 219 7.12 -14.13 14.93
N VAL A 220 6.05 -13.81 15.66
CA VAL A 220 4.69 -14.19 15.29
C VAL A 220 4.28 -13.58 13.95
N VAL A 221 4.55 -12.30 13.72
CA VAL A 221 4.22 -11.61 12.47
C VAL A 221 4.97 -12.23 11.28
N PHE A 222 6.26 -12.56 11.42
CA PHE A 222 7.01 -13.21 10.35
C PHE A 222 6.55 -14.65 10.08
N ALA A 223 6.22 -15.42 11.12
CA ALA A 223 5.62 -16.74 10.96
C ALA A 223 4.27 -16.66 10.24
N TYR A 224 3.47 -15.64 10.57
CA TYR A 224 2.21 -15.35 9.90
C TYR A 224 2.41 -14.97 8.42
N CYS A 225 3.35 -14.09 8.10
CA CYS A 225 3.67 -13.71 6.72
C CYS A 225 4.03 -14.93 5.85
N PHE A 226 4.70 -15.93 6.42
CA PHE A 226 5.00 -17.19 5.73
C PHE A 226 3.70 -17.92 5.34
N ILE A 227 2.77 -18.08 6.28
CA ILE A 227 1.47 -18.70 6.05
C ILE A 227 0.67 -17.91 5.01
N ALA A 228 0.58 -16.58 5.18
CA ALA A 228 -0.18 -15.70 4.30
C ALA A 228 0.35 -15.65 2.85
N SER A 229 1.67 -15.78 2.66
CA SER A 229 2.30 -15.81 1.34
C SER A 229 2.00 -17.10 0.55
N ILE A 230 1.74 -18.21 1.24
CA ILE A 230 1.64 -19.56 0.65
C ILE A 230 0.19 -20.04 0.49
N LEU A 231 -0.72 -19.65 1.39
CA LEU A 231 -2.11 -20.10 1.34
C LEU A 231 -2.85 -19.55 0.10
N PRO A 232 -3.92 -20.19 -0.38
CA PRO A 232 -4.78 -19.63 -1.44
C PRO A 232 -5.43 -18.30 -1.02
N MET A 233 -5.63 -17.39 -1.97
CA MET A 233 -6.16 -16.05 -1.70
C MET A 233 -7.57 -16.09 -1.08
N TRP A 234 -8.46 -16.93 -1.62
CA TRP A 234 -9.83 -17.10 -1.15
C TRP A 234 -9.94 -17.65 0.27
N LEU A 235 -8.90 -18.34 0.77
CA LEU A 235 -8.91 -18.97 2.08
C LEU A 235 -8.58 -17.99 3.19
N LEU A 236 -7.60 -17.11 2.99
CA LEU A 236 -7.14 -16.20 4.05
C LEU A 236 -7.29 -14.72 3.67
N MET A 237 -6.62 -14.27 2.61
CA MET A 237 -6.55 -12.84 2.28
C MET A 237 -7.92 -12.24 1.98
N GLU A 238 -8.65 -12.79 1.00
CA GLU A 238 -9.94 -12.25 0.58
C GLU A 238 -10.99 -12.20 1.72
N PRO A 239 -11.21 -13.26 2.52
CA PRO A 239 -12.14 -13.18 3.64
C PRO A 239 -11.65 -12.28 4.77
N ARG A 240 -10.34 -12.24 5.05
CA ARG A 240 -9.76 -11.35 6.05
C ARG A 240 -9.91 -9.89 5.66
N ASP A 241 -9.63 -9.57 4.41
CA ASP A 241 -9.78 -8.25 3.82
C ASP A 241 -11.25 -7.80 3.84
N TYR A 242 -12.17 -8.71 3.52
CA TYR A 242 -13.61 -8.44 3.62
C TYR A 242 -14.02 -8.09 5.07
N LEU A 243 -13.58 -8.87 6.06
CA LEU A 243 -13.86 -8.59 7.48
C LEU A 243 -13.20 -7.30 7.96
N SER A 244 -12.00 -6.99 7.47
CA SER A 244 -11.23 -5.82 7.87
C SER A 244 -11.73 -4.53 7.20
N ALA A 245 -12.25 -4.61 5.98
CA ALA A 245 -12.76 -3.47 5.25
C ALA A 245 -13.89 -2.76 6.01
N PHE A 246 -14.73 -3.47 6.78
CA PHE A 246 -15.74 -2.82 7.63
C PHE A 246 -15.13 -2.00 8.74
N LEU A 247 -14.07 -2.49 9.39
CA LEU A 247 -13.33 -1.73 10.40
C LEU A 247 -12.69 -0.48 9.80
N LEU A 248 -12.04 -0.64 8.64
CA LEU A 248 -11.33 0.44 7.97
C LEU A 248 -12.30 1.50 7.43
N LEU A 249 -13.36 1.10 6.74
CA LEU A 249 -14.40 2.01 6.26
C LEU A 249 -15.14 2.67 7.42
N GLY A 250 -15.40 1.92 8.51
CA GLY A 250 -16.00 2.45 9.73
C GLY A 250 -15.12 3.51 10.40
N MET A 251 -13.80 3.28 10.47
CA MET A 251 -12.84 4.28 10.95
C MET A 251 -12.79 5.52 10.06
N VAL A 252 -12.77 5.37 8.73
CA VAL A 252 -12.79 6.52 7.80
C VAL A 252 -14.10 7.29 7.95
N ALA A 253 -15.25 6.62 7.95
CA ALA A 253 -16.55 7.25 8.10
C ALA A 253 -16.68 7.95 9.47
N GLY A 254 -16.33 7.26 10.56
CA GLY A 254 -16.32 7.82 11.91
C GLY A 254 -15.37 9.02 12.05
N GLY A 255 -14.19 8.95 11.41
CA GLY A 255 -13.24 10.06 11.35
C GLY A 255 -13.78 11.26 10.58
N VAL A 256 -14.42 11.04 9.42
CA VAL A 256 -15.05 12.11 8.63
C VAL A 256 -16.19 12.77 9.40
N VAL A 257 -17.10 11.97 9.96
CA VAL A 257 -18.22 12.49 10.76
C VAL A 257 -17.69 13.21 11.99
N GLY A 258 -16.71 12.63 12.69
CA GLY A 258 -16.06 13.24 13.86
C GLY A 258 -15.46 14.60 13.53
N VAL A 259 -14.71 14.72 12.43
CA VAL A 259 -14.15 16.00 11.98
C VAL A 259 -15.24 17.02 11.63
N VAL A 260 -16.30 16.62 10.92
CA VAL A 260 -17.37 17.54 10.50
C VAL A 260 -18.20 18.02 11.69
N VAL A 261 -18.50 17.14 12.64
CA VAL A 261 -19.32 17.45 13.82
C VAL A 261 -18.53 18.20 14.88
N ALA A 262 -17.30 17.77 15.18
CA ALA A 262 -16.46 18.43 16.19
C ALA A 262 -15.91 19.78 15.71
N ALA A 263 -15.76 19.96 14.39
CA ALA A 263 -15.18 21.15 13.77
C ALA A 263 -13.90 21.63 14.48
N PRO A 264 -12.87 20.77 14.62
CA PRO A 264 -11.73 21.06 15.47
C PRO A 264 -10.93 22.26 14.95
N THR A 265 -10.43 23.09 15.86
CA THR A 265 -9.52 24.18 15.52
C THR A 265 -8.17 23.61 15.09
N ILE A 266 -7.67 24.05 13.94
CA ILE A 266 -6.37 23.65 13.43
C ILE A 266 -5.29 24.49 14.11
N ASN A 267 -4.42 23.83 14.88
CA ASN A 267 -3.36 24.47 15.67
C ASN A 267 -2.01 24.52 14.96
N MET A 268 -1.92 23.95 13.76
CA MET A 268 -0.75 24.07 12.87
C MET A 268 -0.91 25.26 11.92
N PRO A 269 0.18 25.99 11.58
CA PRO A 269 0.13 27.00 10.54
C PRO A 269 -0.17 26.38 9.16
N ALA A 270 -0.78 27.17 8.28
CA ALA A 270 -1.06 26.74 6.91
C ALA A 270 0.21 26.43 6.12
N PHE A 271 1.25 27.24 6.31
CA PHE A 271 2.55 27.08 5.70
C PHE A 271 3.62 27.49 6.71
N VAL A 272 4.62 26.64 6.92
CA VAL A 272 5.76 26.92 7.82
C VAL A 272 6.93 27.52 7.05
N GLY A 273 7.31 26.90 5.93
CA GLY A 273 8.44 27.34 5.12
C GLY A 273 8.83 26.32 4.05
N PHE A 274 9.67 26.74 3.10
CA PHE A 274 10.22 25.85 2.08
C PHE A 274 11.33 24.95 2.62
N THR A 275 11.93 25.31 3.76
CA THR A 275 12.91 24.50 4.48
C THR A 275 12.56 24.50 5.96
N VAL A 276 12.35 23.32 6.54
CA VAL A 276 12.00 23.11 7.94
C VAL A 276 12.89 21.99 8.48
N ASP A 277 13.54 22.20 9.63
CA ASP A 277 14.48 21.25 10.24
C ASP A 277 15.56 20.71 9.29
N GLY A 278 16.09 21.58 8.42
CA GLY A 278 17.09 21.22 7.42
C GLY A 278 16.56 20.38 6.25
N LYS A 279 15.24 20.14 6.17
CA LYS A 279 14.57 19.43 5.07
C LYS A 279 13.84 20.41 4.17
N SER A 280 14.09 20.33 2.87
CA SER A 280 13.36 21.12 1.87
C SER A 280 11.99 20.49 1.56
N LEU A 281 10.95 21.31 1.41
CA LEU A 281 9.59 20.88 1.06
C LEU A 281 9.59 20.05 -0.22
N PHE A 282 10.26 20.55 -1.26
CA PHE A 282 10.58 19.76 -2.43
C PHE A 282 11.96 19.10 -2.24
N PRO A 283 12.09 17.78 -2.45
CA PRO A 283 11.06 16.78 -2.83
C PRO A 283 10.43 16.06 -1.62
N ILE A 284 10.82 16.40 -0.39
CA ILE A 284 10.55 15.60 0.81
C ILE A 284 9.05 15.43 1.08
N LEU A 285 8.23 16.46 0.90
CA LEU A 285 6.78 16.37 1.09
C LEU A 285 6.15 15.31 0.17
N PHE A 286 6.57 15.28 -1.10
CA PHE A 286 6.00 14.42 -2.13
C PHE A 286 6.41 12.94 -1.96
N ILE A 287 7.62 12.67 -1.45
CA ILE A 287 8.02 11.29 -1.10
C ILE A 287 7.46 10.84 0.25
N THR A 288 7.17 11.78 1.15
CA THR A 288 6.65 11.48 2.49
C THR A 288 5.18 11.10 2.42
N ILE A 289 4.37 11.88 1.70
CA ILE A 289 2.99 11.53 1.38
C ILE A 289 3.00 10.69 0.10
N ALA A 290 3.50 9.45 0.23
CA ALA A 290 3.45 8.48 -0.85
C ALA A 290 2.06 7.84 -0.93
N CYS A 291 1.79 6.81 -0.13
CA CYS A 291 0.42 6.32 0.01
C CYS A 291 -0.47 7.43 0.58
N GLY A 292 -1.67 7.60 0.03
CA GLY A 292 -2.53 8.78 0.24
C GLY A 292 -2.37 9.90 -0.80
N ALA A 293 -1.40 9.81 -1.73
CA ALA A 293 -1.34 10.65 -2.92
C ALA A 293 -0.95 9.85 -4.18
N VAL A 294 0.17 9.13 -4.16
CA VAL A 294 0.62 8.29 -5.27
C VAL A 294 1.60 7.23 -4.78
N SER A 295 1.37 5.98 -5.18
CA SER A 295 2.11 4.83 -4.66
C SER A 295 2.39 3.77 -5.72
N GLY A 296 3.67 3.45 -5.93
CA GLY A 296 4.06 2.33 -6.79
C GLY A 296 3.54 0.99 -6.30
N PHE A 297 3.49 0.77 -4.99
CA PHE A 297 2.98 -0.47 -4.41
C PHE A 297 1.52 -0.77 -4.82
N HIS A 298 0.66 0.25 -4.83
CA HIS A 298 -0.75 0.08 -5.19
C HIS A 298 -0.94 -0.47 -6.60
N SER A 299 -0.05 -0.13 -7.52
CA SER A 299 -0.06 -0.69 -8.88
C SER A 299 0.30 -2.19 -8.90
N LEU A 300 1.13 -2.66 -7.97
CA LEU A 300 1.45 -4.08 -7.81
C LEU A 300 0.26 -4.85 -7.24
N VAL A 301 -0.50 -4.25 -6.30
CA VAL A 301 -1.77 -4.82 -5.83
C VAL A 301 -2.78 -4.87 -6.98
N SER A 302 -2.96 -3.74 -7.67
CA SER A 302 -3.91 -3.60 -8.78
C SER A 302 -3.67 -4.63 -9.89
N SER A 303 -2.41 -4.84 -10.29
CA SER A 303 -2.03 -5.75 -11.38
C SER A 303 -1.73 -7.19 -10.94
N GLY A 304 -1.30 -7.39 -9.70
CA GLY A 304 -0.84 -8.68 -9.18
C GLY A 304 -1.92 -9.49 -8.47
N THR A 305 -2.92 -8.82 -7.90
CA THR A 305 -4.01 -9.46 -7.14
C THR A 305 -5.40 -9.04 -7.65
N SER A 306 -5.76 -7.76 -7.60
CA SER A 306 -7.14 -7.32 -7.91
C SER A 306 -7.57 -7.61 -9.34
N SER A 307 -6.67 -7.47 -10.33
CA SER A 307 -6.94 -7.81 -11.73
C SER A 307 -7.40 -9.26 -11.94
N LYS A 308 -7.00 -10.17 -11.05
CA LYS A 308 -7.32 -11.61 -11.09
C LYS A 308 -8.63 -11.96 -10.38
N ALA A 309 -9.26 -11.00 -9.71
CA ALA A 309 -10.53 -11.17 -8.99
C ALA A 309 -11.71 -10.37 -9.58
N ILE A 310 -11.43 -9.34 -10.40
CA ILE A 310 -12.46 -8.52 -11.07
C ILE A 310 -13.34 -9.38 -12.00
N ALA A 311 -14.63 -9.53 -11.66
CA ALA A 311 -15.59 -10.30 -12.45
C ALA A 311 -16.14 -9.52 -13.68
N SER A 312 -16.21 -8.19 -13.63
CA SER A 312 -16.66 -7.32 -14.74
C SER A 312 -15.77 -6.08 -14.84
N GLU A 313 -15.43 -5.65 -16.06
CA GLU A 313 -14.65 -4.41 -16.24
C GLU A 313 -15.35 -3.17 -15.65
N SER A 314 -16.69 -3.21 -15.52
CA SER A 314 -17.45 -2.14 -14.88
C SER A 314 -17.11 -1.93 -13.39
N ASP A 315 -16.55 -2.95 -12.74
CA ASP A 315 -16.14 -2.90 -11.33
C ASP A 315 -14.78 -2.21 -11.14
N MET A 316 -14.02 -2.02 -12.22
CA MET A 316 -12.66 -1.48 -12.15
C MET A 316 -12.60 -0.02 -11.70
N LEU A 317 -13.61 0.80 -12.02
CA LEU A 317 -13.66 2.20 -11.55
C LEU A 317 -13.86 2.27 -10.03
N PRO A 318 -14.86 1.60 -9.42
CA PRO A 318 -14.96 1.49 -7.97
C PRO A 318 -13.69 0.91 -7.32
N VAL A 319 -13.13 -0.16 -7.88
CA VAL A 319 -12.00 -0.88 -7.27
C VAL A 319 -10.70 -0.08 -7.38
N GLY A 320 -10.27 0.33 -8.58
CA GLY A 320 -9.00 1.04 -8.75
C GLY A 320 -9.09 2.49 -8.30
N TYR A 321 -9.86 3.30 -9.03
CA TYR A 321 -9.95 4.75 -8.79
C TYR A 321 -10.67 5.07 -7.46
N GLY A 322 -11.78 4.37 -7.19
CA GLY A 322 -12.61 4.62 -6.01
C GLY A 322 -11.91 4.26 -4.70
N ALA A 323 -11.25 3.11 -4.60
CA ALA A 323 -10.53 2.72 -3.38
C ALA A 323 -9.43 3.74 -3.04
N MET A 324 -8.67 4.19 -4.04
CA MET A 324 -7.62 5.20 -3.85
C MET A 324 -8.19 6.53 -3.35
N LEU A 325 -9.37 6.97 -3.83
CA LEU A 325 -10.00 8.18 -3.30
C LEU A 325 -10.44 8.03 -1.83
N VAL A 326 -10.89 6.84 -1.41
CA VAL A 326 -11.24 6.58 -0.01
C VAL A 326 -9.98 6.58 0.86
N GLU A 327 -8.86 6.04 0.37
CA GLU A 327 -7.57 6.14 1.04
C GLU A 327 -7.07 7.59 1.14
N CYS A 328 -7.24 8.40 0.10
CA CYS A 328 -6.94 9.83 0.16
C CYS A 328 -7.80 10.54 1.21
N MET A 329 -9.06 10.14 1.37
CA MET A 329 -9.92 10.66 2.45
C MET A 329 -9.38 10.30 3.83
N LEU A 330 -8.87 9.08 4.03
CA LEU A 330 -8.16 8.72 5.26
C LEU A 330 -6.98 9.65 5.52
N GLY A 331 -6.19 9.97 4.48
CA GLY A 331 -5.07 10.91 4.60
C GLY A 331 -5.49 12.34 4.97
N VAL A 332 -6.60 12.83 4.42
CA VAL A 332 -7.17 14.13 4.82
C VAL A 332 -7.60 14.10 6.29
N VAL A 333 -8.29 13.05 6.72
CA VAL A 333 -8.71 12.88 8.12
C VAL A 333 -7.49 12.84 9.04
N ALA A 334 -6.47 12.06 8.70
CA ALA A 334 -5.23 11.97 9.48
C ALA A 334 -4.53 13.32 9.61
N LEU A 335 -4.46 14.09 8.52
CA LEU A 335 -3.88 15.44 8.52
C LEU A 335 -4.66 16.39 9.43
N VAL A 336 -5.98 16.49 9.25
CA VAL A 336 -6.85 17.39 10.03
C VAL A 336 -6.72 17.09 11.52
N ILE A 337 -6.79 15.82 11.88
CA ILE A 337 -6.75 15.37 13.26
C ILE A 337 -5.38 15.64 13.90
N ALA A 338 -4.28 15.33 13.21
CA ALA A 338 -2.96 15.61 13.73
C ALA A 338 -2.69 17.12 13.89
N CYS A 339 -3.14 17.92 12.92
CA CYS A 339 -3.00 19.38 13.00
C CYS A 339 -3.91 20.01 14.06
N ALA A 340 -5.05 19.38 14.39
CA ALA A 340 -5.89 19.77 15.52
C ALA A 340 -5.28 19.38 16.87
N ALA A 341 -4.63 18.22 16.95
CA ALA A 341 -3.95 17.75 18.16
C ALA A 341 -2.64 18.50 18.45
N ALA A 342 -2.12 19.28 17.51
CA ALA A 342 -0.91 20.08 17.69
C ALA A 342 -1.08 21.12 18.80
N SER A 343 0.01 21.42 19.50
CA SER A 343 0.08 22.47 20.53
C SER A 343 1.27 23.37 20.23
N ASN A 344 1.08 24.69 20.27
CA ASN A 344 2.12 25.68 19.94
C ASN A 344 2.79 25.45 18.56
N GLY A 345 2.05 24.98 17.56
CA GLY A 345 2.58 24.69 16.23
C GLY A 345 3.49 23.47 16.14
N ALA A 346 3.53 22.63 17.19
CA ALA A 346 4.26 21.36 17.21
C ALA A 346 3.30 20.18 17.38
N LEU A 347 3.57 19.10 16.65
CA LEU A 347 2.82 17.85 16.77
C LEU A 347 3.10 17.17 18.13
N PRO A 348 2.13 16.42 18.69
CA PRO A 348 2.36 15.64 19.90
C PRO A 348 3.51 14.64 19.73
N ALA A 349 4.20 14.33 20.83
CA ALA A 349 5.23 13.29 20.83
C ALA A 349 4.58 11.90 20.66
N GLY A 350 5.14 11.08 19.77
CA GLY A 350 4.65 9.73 19.50
C GLY A 350 4.88 9.32 18.06
N THR A 351 4.58 8.07 17.73
CA THR A 351 4.53 7.65 16.32
C THR A 351 3.30 8.27 15.65
N PRO A 352 3.31 8.50 14.32
CA PRO A 352 2.14 9.00 13.61
C PRO A 352 0.87 8.17 13.85
N PHE A 353 1.01 6.86 13.99
CA PHE A 353 -0.08 5.97 14.36
C PHE A 353 -0.62 6.19 15.77
N GLN A 354 0.25 6.45 16.75
CA GLN A 354 -0.17 6.78 18.12
C GLN A 354 -0.92 8.11 18.15
N ILE A 355 -0.41 9.13 17.45
CA ILE A 355 -1.06 10.45 17.34
C ILE A 355 -2.45 10.30 16.71
N PHE A 356 -2.53 9.57 15.60
CA PHE A 356 -3.79 9.30 14.92
C PHE A 356 -4.76 8.51 15.79
N ALA A 357 -4.28 7.45 16.45
CA ALA A 357 -5.12 6.57 17.25
C ALA A 357 -5.70 7.28 18.49
N GLY A 358 -4.87 8.03 19.21
CA GLY A 358 -5.32 8.80 20.37
C GLY A 358 -6.36 9.86 19.99
N SER A 359 -6.17 10.51 18.85
CA SER A 359 -7.01 11.62 18.42
C SER A 359 -8.32 11.16 17.75
N ILE A 360 -8.37 10.00 17.09
CA ILE A 360 -9.65 9.40 16.66
C ILE A 360 -10.41 8.80 17.85
N SER A 361 -9.70 8.20 18.83
CA SER A 361 -10.35 7.62 20.00
C SER A 361 -11.20 8.65 20.76
N SER A 362 -10.75 9.91 20.86
CA SER A 362 -11.54 10.99 21.47
C SER A 362 -12.83 11.29 20.69
N PHE A 363 -12.81 11.20 19.37
CA PHE A 363 -14.03 11.37 18.57
C PHE A 363 -15.03 10.22 18.76
N PHE A 364 -14.53 8.98 18.87
CA PHE A 364 -15.38 7.83 19.14
C PHE A 364 -16.03 7.91 20.54
N GLN A 365 -15.35 8.52 21.50
CA GLN A 365 -15.94 8.84 22.81
C GLN A 365 -17.08 9.86 22.71
N MET A 366 -17.04 10.82 21.77
CA MET A 366 -18.17 11.73 21.53
C MET A 366 -19.42 10.99 21.02
N PHE A 367 -19.25 9.85 20.35
CA PHE A 367 -20.36 8.97 19.96
C PHE A 367 -20.83 8.03 21.09
N GLY A 368 -20.31 8.19 22.32
CA GLY A 368 -20.75 7.45 23.51
C GLY A 368 -20.00 6.15 23.79
N LEU A 369 -18.92 5.85 23.06
CA LEU A 369 -18.09 4.67 23.34
C LEU A 369 -17.18 4.87 24.56
N PRO A 370 -17.08 3.91 25.48
CA PRO A 370 -16.14 3.98 26.61
C PRO A 370 -14.69 4.13 26.13
N ALA A 371 -13.88 4.92 26.84
CA ALA A 371 -12.51 5.24 26.43
C ALA A 371 -11.65 3.99 26.16
N GLY A 372 -11.76 2.94 26.99
CA GLY A 372 -11.05 1.67 26.78
C GLY A 372 -11.48 0.93 25.50
N VAL A 373 -12.78 0.95 25.18
CA VAL A 373 -13.31 0.35 23.94
C VAL A 373 -12.84 1.16 22.73
N SER A 374 -12.93 2.49 22.80
CA SER A 374 -12.45 3.37 21.72
C SER A 374 -10.96 3.18 21.45
N ALA A 375 -10.13 3.12 22.50
CA ALA A 375 -8.70 2.85 22.35
C ALA A 375 -8.46 1.49 21.68
N CYS A 376 -9.12 0.42 22.14
CA CYS A 376 -9.02 -0.90 21.53
C CYS A 376 -9.41 -0.89 20.05
N VAL A 377 -10.60 -0.36 19.72
CA VAL A 377 -11.12 -0.31 18.33
C VAL A 377 -10.17 0.44 17.40
N ILE A 378 -9.61 1.57 17.83
CA ILE A 378 -8.73 2.33 16.94
C ILE A 378 -7.35 1.69 16.83
N THR A 379 -6.78 1.15 17.91
CA THR A 379 -5.55 0.36 17.83
C THR A 379 -5.75 -0.85 16.90
N MET A 380 -6.91 -1.50 16.91
CA MET A 380 -7.25 -2.55 15.94
C MET A 380 -7.28 -2.08 14.52
N CYS A 381 -7.98 -0.99 14.24
CA CYS A 381 -8.07 -0.48 12.88
C CYS A 381 -6.66 -0.20 12.33
N VAL A 382 -5.80 0.41 13.17
CA VAL A 382 -4.38 0.63 12.87
C VAL A 382 -3.62 -0.67 12.62
N SER A 383 -3.76 -1.67 13.49
CA SER A 383 -3.11 -2.97 13.30
C SER A 383 -3.63 -3.71 12.07
N ALA A 384 -4.93 -3.61 11.79
CA ALA A 384 -5.57 -4.20 10.63
C ALA A 384 -5.00 -3.61 9.33
N LEU A 385 -4.86 -2.28 9.23
CA LEU A 385 -4.18 -1.59 8.11
C LEU A 385 -2.78 -2.19 7.87
N GLY A 386 -2.01 -2.36 8.95
CA GLY A 386 -0.65 -2.88 8.84
C GLY A 386 -0.62 -4.33 8.37
N MET A 387 -1.45 -5.18 8.98
CA MET A 387 -1.48 -6.61 8.72
C MET A 387 -2.09 -6.95 7.34
N THR A 388 -3.09 -6.21 6.84
CA THR A 388 -3.61 -6.47 5.47
C THR A 388 -2.58 -6.11 4.41
N THR A 389 -1.86 -5.00 4.60
CA THR A 389 -0.74 -4.66 3.72
C THR A 389 0.37 -5.70 3.76
N ILE A 390 0.78 -6.19 4.95
CA ILE A 390 1.90 -7.15 5.03
C ILE A 390 1.60 -8.48 4.35
N ASP A 391 0.34 -8.95 4.35
CA ASP A 391 -0.11 -10.13 3.61
C ASP A 391 0.12 -9.97 2.11
N SER A 392 -0.40 -8.86 1.57
CA SER A 392 -0.31 -8.52 0.16
C SER A 392 1.15 -8.38 -0.27
N VAL A 393 1.96 -7.72 0.55
CA VAL A 393 3.40 -7.52 0.25
C VAL A 393 4.17 -8.83 0.34
N ALA A 394 3.93 -9.68 1.35
CA ALA A 394 4.61 -10.97 1.47
C ALA A 394 4.30 -11.91 0.30
N ARG A 395 3.07 -11.85 -0.24
CA ARG A 395 2.70 -12.57 -1.47
C ARG A 395 3.34 -11.94 -2.71
N ILE A 396 3.25 -10.62 -2.87
CA ILE A 396 3.84 -9.90 -4.02
C ILE A 396 5.36 -10.06 -4.04
N GLY A 397 6.03 -10.08 -2.89
CA GLY A 397 7.46 -10.31 -2.77
C GLY A 397 7.84 -11.72 -3.22
N ARG A 398 7.10 -12.75 -2.78
CA ARG A 398 7.24 -14.12 -3.29
C ARG A 398 7.06 -14.16 -4.81
N MET A 399 5.97 -13.61 -5.33
CA MET A 399 5.67 -13.63 -6.77
C MET A 399 6.73 -12.87 -7.58
N SER A 400 7.18 -11.71 -7.11
CA SER A 400 8.22 -10.91 -7.76
C SER A 400 9.55 -11.67 -7.82
N PHE A 401 9.90 -12.39 -6.75
CA PHE A 401 11.07 -13.25 -6.72
C PHE A 401 10.93 -14.41 -7.71
N GLN A 402 9.80 -15.11 -7.72
CA GLN A 402 9.56 -16.20 -8.68
C GLN A 402 9.59 -15.70 -10.13
N GLU A 403 8.97 -14.55 -10.41
CA GLU A 403 8.96 -13.92 -11.73
C GLU A 403 10.36 -13.47 -12.16
N LEU A 404 11.24 -13.07 -11.24
CA LEU A 404 12.63 -12.69 -11.54
C LEU A 404 13.43 -13.87 -12.12
N PHE A 405 13.17 -15.09 -11.63
CA PHE A 405 13.82 -16.32 -12.10
C PHE A 405 13.02 -17.10 -13.13
N SER A 406 11.80 -16.65 -13.44
CA SER A 406 10.95 -17.29 -14.44
C SER A 406 11.56 -17.09 -15.84
N PRO A 407 11.72 -18.16 -16.65
CA PRO A 407 12.27 -18.05 -17.98
C PRO A 407 11.43 -17.12 -18.85
N SER A 408 12.08 -16.52 -19.85
CA SER A 408 11.34 -15.86 -20.93
C SER A 408 10.68 -16.92 -21.81
N GLU A 409 9.64 -16.55 -22.58
CA GLU A 409 8.99 -17.49 -23.51
C GLU A 409 10.04 -18.20 -24.40
N GLY A 410 10.05 -19.54 -24.36
CA GLY A 410 10.97 -20.40 -25.12
C GLY A 410 12.26 -20.84 -24.43
N GLU A 411 12.57 -20.37 -23.22
CA GLU A 411 13.78 -20.75 -22.46
C GLU A 411 13.53 -21.96 -21.53
N ARG A 412 14.48 -22.91 -21.46
CA ARG A 412 14.40 -24.07 -20.54
C ARG A 412 14.72 -23.65 -19.11
N VAL A 413 13.97 -24.19 -18.15
CA VAL A 413 14.17 -23.96 -16.72
C VAL A 413 15.41 -24.73 -16.24
N SER A 414 16.40 -24.01 -15.69
CA SER A 414 17.53 -24.63 -14.96
C SER A 414 17.08 -25.19 -13.60
N GLY A 415 17.73 -26.23 -13.09
CA GLY A 415 17.40 -26.81 -11.77
C GLY A 415 17.48 -25.78 -10.62
N MET A 416 18.41 -24.82 -10.69
CA MET A 416 18.50 -23.72 -9.73
C MET A 416 17.33 -22.72 -9.87
N GLN A 417 16.84 -22.49 -11.08
CA GLN A 417 15.67 -21.64 -11.32
C GLN A 417 14.41 -22.32 -10.80
N ALA A 418 14.25 -23.64 -10.99
CA ALA A 418 13.13 -24.39 -10.46
C ALA A 418 13.08 -24.34 -8.92
N LEU A 419 14.24 -24.39 -8.25
CA LEU A 419 14.32 -24.23 -6.79
C LEU A 419 13.96 -22.81 -6.36
N ALA A 420 14.50 -21.78 -7.03
CA ALA A 420 14.19 -20.38 -6.73
C ALA A 420 12.70 -20.04 -6.98
N MET A 421 12.09 -20.68 -7.98
CA MET A 421 10.66 -20.56 -8.29
C MET A 421 9.76 -21.36 -7.33
N ASN A 422 10.31 -22.24 -6.48
CA ASN A 422 9.50 -22.98 -5.53
C ASN A 422 8.85 -22.02 -4.53
N LYS A 423 7.54 -22.18 -4.31
CA LYS A 423 6.75 -21.28 -3.46
C LYS A 423 7.29 -21.16 -2.03
N TYR A 424 7.81 -22.24 -1.46
CA TYR A 424 8.33 -22.24 -0.09
C TYR A 424 9.69 -21.55 -0.01
N VAL A 425 10.60 -21.86 -0.96
CA VAL A 425 11.96 -21.29 -1.00
C VAL A 425 11.89 -19.78 -1.22
N SER A 426 11.12 -19.34 -2.21
CA SER A 426 10.93 -17.92 -2.52
C SER A 426 10.35 -17.13 -1.34
N THR A 427 9.37 -17.70 -0.61
CA THR A 427 8.85 -17.08 0.62
C THR A 427 9.92 -17.02 1.71
N ILE A 428 10.64 -18.12 1.99
CA ILE A 428 11.66 -18.15 3.04
C ILE A 428 12.74 -17.11 2.78
N LEU A 429 13.29 -17.07 1.55
CA LEU A 429 14.33 -16.09 1.21
C LEU A 429 13.82 -14.66 1.37
N THR A 430 12.62 -14.37 0.86
CA THR A 430 12.01 -13.04 0.98
C THR A 430 11.85 -12.65 2.46
N LEU A 431 11.36 -13.54 3.32
CA LEU A 431 11.14 -13.25 4.72
C LEU A 431 12.43 -13.16 5.54
N VAL A 432 13.43 -13.99 5.25
CA VAL A 432 14.74 -13.92 5.93
C VAL A 432 15.41 -12.57 5.68
N PHE A 433 15.50 -12.13 4.42
CA PHE A 433 16.08 -10.82 4.11
C PHE A 433 15.25 -9.66 4.69
N SER A 434 13.92 -9.79 4.67
CA SER A 434 13.03 -8.79 5.30
C SER A 434 13.23 -8.73 6.82
N TYR A 435 13.44 -9.88 7.49
CA TYR A 435 13.67 -9.92 8.92
C TYR A 435 14.99 -9.26 9.30
N LEU A 436 16.06 -9.50 8.54
CA LEU A 436 17.35 -8.82 8.74
C LEU A 436 17.21 -7.30 8.62
N LEU A 437 16.43 -6.82 7.66
CA LEU A 437 16.12 -5.39 7.54
C LEU A 437 15.25 -4.89 8.69
N CYS A 438 14.29 -5.67 9.18
CA CYS A 438 13.42 -5.33 10.31
C CYS A 438 14.22 -5.00 11.58
N LEU A 439 15.39 -5.62 11.77
CA LEU A 439 16.28 -5.35 12.91
C LEU A 439 16.86 -3.93 12.90
N ALA A 440 16.91 -3.26 11.75
CA ALA A 440 17.36 -1.87 11.64
C ALA A 440 16.33 -0.87 12.21
N GLY A 441 15.08 -1.30 12.44
CA GLY A 441 14.01 -0.48 12.99
C GLY A 441 13.33 0.44 11.98
N TYR A 442 12.02 0.63 12.16
CA TYR A 442 11.15 1.36 11.26
C TYR A 442 11.66 2.77 10.86
N MET A 443 12.16 3.56 11.83
CA MET A 443 12.58 4.95 11.59
C MET A 443 13.73 5.09 10.59
N ASN A 444 14.56 4.05 10.47
CA ASN A 444 15.66 4.00 9.52
C ASN A 444 15.23 3.48 8.14
N ILE A 445 14.13 2.74 8.07
CA ILE A 445 13.63 2.11 6.83
C ILE A 445 12.64 3.03 6.11
N TRP A 446 11.84 3.81 6.85
CA TRP A 446 10.76 4.61 6.29
C TRP A 446 11.19 5.62 5.20
N PRO A 447 12.30 6.36 5.34
CA PRO A 447 12.76 7.26 4.28
C PRO A 447 13.13 6.53 2.99
N LEU A 448 13.77 5.36 3.10
CA LEU A 448 14.09 4.50 1.95
C LEU A 448 12.82 3.97 1.30
N PHE A 449 11.85 3.54 2.12
CA PHE A 449 10.56 3.07 1.64
C PHE A 449 9.86 4.15 0.80
N GLY A 450 9.79 5.40 1.28
CA GLY A 450 9.18 6.50 0.54
C GLY A 450 9.83 6.73 -0.82
N ALA A 451 11.16 6.87 -0.85
CA ALA A 451 11.90 7.08 -2.10
C ALA A 451 11.78 5.90 -3.07
N ALA A 452 11.89 4.66 -2.58
CA ALA A 452 11.71 3.46 -3.39
C ALA A 452 10.26 3.38 -3.93
N ASN A 453 9.25 3.61 -3.10
CA ASN A 453 7.86 3.55 -3.55
C ASN A 453 7.59 4.55 -4.68
N GLN A 454 8.19 5.75 -4.62
CA GLN A 454 8.02 6.75 -5.68
C GLN A 454 8.80 6.41 -6.95
N LEU A 455 9.97 5.78 -6.83
CA LEU A 455 10.64 5.23 -8.01
C LEU A 455 9.74 4.19 -8.68
N LEU A 456 9.21 3.23 -7.92
CA LEU A 456 8.29 2.23 -8.44
C LEU A 456 7.10 2.86 -9.16
N SER A 457 6.54 3.90 -8.57
CA SER A 457 5.46 4.68 -9.16
C SER A 457 5.86 5.28 -10.51
N ALA A 458 7.02 5.92 -10.60
CA ALA A 458 7.51 6.51 -11.84
C ALA A 458 7.71 5.43 -12.93
N LEU A 459 8.31 4.29 -12.59
CA LEU A 459 8.52 3.17 -13.52
C LEU A 459 7.19 2.62 -14.06
N VAL A 460 6.21 2.47 -13.18
CA VAL A 460 4.86 2.02 -13.53
C VAL A 460 4.18 3.04 -14.43
N LEU A 461 4.22 4.34 -14.10
CA LEU A 461 3.62 5.40 -14.93
C LEU A 461 4.20 5.41 -16.34
N ILE A 462 5.53 5.26 -16.48
CA ILE A 462 6.19 5.14 -17.78
C ILE A 462 5.66 3.92 -18.54
N SER A 463 5.59 2.76 -17.87
CA SER A 463 5.13 1.51 -18.48
C SER A 463 3.67 1.59 -18.93
N LEU A 464 2.82 2.23 -18.14
CA LEU A 464 1.41 2.49 -18.46
C LEU A 464 1.27 3.48 -19.62
N ALA A 465 2.11 4.51 -19.68
CA ALA A 465 2.16 5.46 -20.79
C ALA A 465 2.55 4.76 -22.10
N VAL A 466 3.54 3.87 -22.07
CA VAL A 466 3.92 3.03 -23.21
C VAL A 466 2.75 2.12 -23.60
N PHE A 467 2.12 1.41 -22.66
CA PHE A 467 0.95 0.56 -22.92
C PHE A 467 -0.21 1.30 -23.58
N LEU A 468 -0.58 2.48 -23.08
CA LEU A 468 -1.67 3.26 -23.68
C LEU A 468 -1.30 3.72 -25.10
N ARG A 469 -0.05 4.12 -25.33
CA ARG A 469 0.44 4.50 -26.65
C ARG A 469 0.44 3.32 -27.63
N THR A 470 1.02 2.18 -27.25
CA THR A 470 1.14 1.00 -28.13
C THR A 470 -0.22 0.38 -28.47
N THR A 471 -1.21 0.55 -27.58
CA THR A 471 -2.58 0.08 -27.81
C THR A 471 -3.53 1.13 -28.41
N GLY A 472 -3.01 2.28 -28.85
CA GLY A 472 -3.79 3.33 -29.53
C GLY A 472 -4.77 4.08 -28.62
N ARG A 473 -4.58 4.05 -27.30
CA ARG A 473 -5.45 4.69 -26.30
C ARG A 473 -4.89 6.04 -25.86
N LYS A 474 -5.77 6.94 -25.42
CA LYS A 474 -5.36 8.26 -24.92
C LYS A 474 -4.59 8.10 -23.60
N GLY A 475 -3.34 8.56 -23.57
CA GLY A 475 -2.43 8.46 -22.42
C GLY A 475 -1.86 9.78 -21.88
N TRP A 476 -2.28 10.94 -22.41
CA TRP A 476 -1.67 12.24 -22.06
C TRP A 476 -1.76 12.59 -20.58
N MET A 477 -2.79 12.10 -19.88
CA MET A 477 -2.98 12.29 -18.44
C MET A 477 -1.86 11.68 -17.59
N LEU A 478 -1.08 10.74 -18.13
CA LEU A 478 0.02 10.09 -17.41
C LEU A 478 1.34 10.87 -17.52
N TYR A 479 1.53 11.72 -18.52
CA TYR A 479 2.84 12.34 -18.78
C TYR A 479 3.28 13.34 -17.71
N VAL A 480 2.34 14.12 -17.17
CA VAL A 480 2.62 15.05 -16.07
C VAL A 480 2.93 14.27 -14.79
N PRO A 481 2.08 13.32 -14.34
CA PRO A 481 2.41 12.46 -13.21
C PRO A 481 3.76 11.76 -13.34
N MET A 482 4.00 11.14 -14.50
CA MET A 482 5.21 10.41 -14.80
C MET A 482 6.46 11.28 -14.64
N THR A 483 6.47 12.45 -15.30
CA THR A 483 7.64 13.35 -15.29
C THR A 483 7.87 13.94 -13.91
N PHE A 484 6.80 14.40 -13.26
CA PHE A 484 6.90 15.00 -11.94
C PHE A 484 7.41 14.00 -10.90
N MET A 485 6.86 12.78 -10.88
CA MET A 485 7.28 11.75 -9.93
C MET A 485 8.71 11.29 -10.17
N PHE A 486 9.15 11.24 -11.42
CA PHE A 486 10.55 10.95 -11.74
C PHE A 486 11.49 12.02 -11.16
N ILE A 487 11.19 13.32 -11.37
CA ILE A 487 12.01 14.42 -10.85
C ILE A 487 12.03 14.41 -9.31
N VAL A 488 10.86 14.30 -8.67
CA VAL A 488 10.74 14.20 -7.19
C VAL A 488 11.63 13.09 -6.65
N THR A 489 11.56 11.91 -7.26
CA THR A 489 12.31 10.73 -6.81
C THR A 489 13.81 10.92 -6.99
N MET A 490 14.25 11.38 -8.17
CA MET A 490 15.68 11.60 -8.43
C MET A 490 16.26 12.66 -7.49
N SER A 491 15.55 13.77 -7.27
CA SER A 491 15.97 14.79 -6.31
C SER A 491 16.06 14.22 -4.89
N ALA A 492 15.12 13.37 -4.48
CA ALA A 492 15.12 12.78 -3.14
C ALA A 492 16.29 11.83 -2.93
N LEU A 493 16.60 11.00 -3.92
CA LEU A 493 17.74 10.08 -3.89
C LEU A 493 19.06 10.84 -3.82
N VAL A 494 19.22 11.94 -4.58
CA VAL A 494 20.41 12.81 -4.50
C VAL A 494 20.56 13.41 -3.11
N LEU A 495 19.49 13.93 -2.51
CA LEU A 495 19.52 14.45 -1.13
C LEU A 495 19.87 13.37 -0.10
N SER A 496 19.35 12.15 -0.27
CA SER A 496 19.68 11.03 0.60
C SER A 496 21.16 10.67 0.53
N VAL A 497 21.73 10.60 -0.68
CA VAL A 497 23.17 10.31 -0.87
C VAL A 497 24.02 11.43 -0.29
N TYR A 498 23.65 12.69 -0.49
CA TYR A 498 24.35 13.83 0.10
C TYR A 498 24.33 13.77 1.64
N GLY A 499 23.17 13.47 2.24
CA GLY A 499 23.06 13.32 3.69
C GLY A 499 23.93 12.20 4.25
N ILE A 500 24.02 11.07 3.56
CA ILE A 500 24.88 9.94 3.96
C ILE A 500 26.37 10.30 3.79
N ALA A 501 26.75 10.97 2.70
CA ALA A 501 28.11 11.47 2.51
C ALA A 501 28.51 12.48 3.61
N GLY A 502 27.56 13.32 4.05
CA GLY A 502 27.74 14.20 5.20
C GLY A 502 28.05 13.44 6.48
N LYS A 503 27.27 12.39 6.80
CA LYS A 503 27.55 11.52 7.97
C LYS A 503 28.91 10.85 7.90
N LEU A 504 29.33 10.43 6.71
CA LEU A 504 30.67 9.86 6.46
C LEU A 504 31.77 10.87 6.79
N SER A 505 31.61 12.12 6.33
CA SER A 505 32.57 13.19 6.65
C SER A 505 32.57 13.59 8.13
N ALA A 506 31.44 13.44 8.82
CA ALA A 506 31.28 13.76 10.24
C ALA A 506 31.69 12.61 11.20
N GLY A 507 32.14 11.47 10.68
CA GLY A 507 32.53 10.30 11.50
C GLY A 507 31.36 9.61 12.22
N THR A 508 30.11 9.93 11.88
CA THR A 508 28.89 9.35 12.48
C THR A 508 28.28 8.23 11.64
N PHE A 509 28.98 7.82 10.58
CA PHE A 509 28.53 6.80 9.63
C PHE A 509 28.54 5.40 10.24
N VAL A 510 27.37 4.75 10.21
CA VAL A 510 27.19 3.37 10.64
C VAL A 510 27.00 2.51 9.40
N PHE A 511 27.99 1.68 9.04
CA PHE A 511 27.94 0.87 7.81
C PHE A 511 26.67 0.02 7.68
N MET A 512 26.21 -0.59 8.79
CA MET A 512 25.01 -1.41 8.82
C MET A 512 23.75 -0.64 8.41
N ILE A 513 23.67 0.66 8.72
CA ILE A 513 22.47 1.49 8.50
C ILE A 513 22.70 2.37 7.26
N ASP A 514 23.68 3.26 7.35
CA ASP A 514 23.97 4.26 6.32
C ASP A 514 24.61 3.61 5.08
N GLY A 515 25.39 2.55 5.24
CA GLY A 515 26.00 1.82 4.12
C GLY A 515 24.97 1.06 3.28
N ILE A 516 24.06 0.33 3.92
CA ILE A 516 22.95 -0.34 3.23
C ILE A 516 22.05 0.69 2.54
N GLN A 517 21.71 1.80 3.22
CA GLN A 517 20.95 2.90 2.63
C GLN A 517 21.64 3.48 1.39
N LEU A 518 22.96 3.69 1.43
CA LEU A 518 23.72 4.21 0.30
C LEU A 518 23.72 3.24 -0.88
N ILE A 519 23.99 1.95 -0.64
CA ILE A 519 23.99 0.92 -1.68
C ILE A 519 22.63 0.87 -2.36
N LEU A 520 21.55 0.86 -1.58
CA LEU A 520 20.19 0.89 -2.11
C LEU A 520 19.96 2.18 -2.91
N ALA A 521 20.23 3.36 -2.35
CA ALA A 521 20.00 4.63 -3.04
C ALA A 521 20.74 4.72 -4.39
N VAL A 522 22.00 4.28 -4.46
CA VAL A 522 22.77 4.24 -5.71
C VAL A 522 22.19 3.24 -6.71
N ALA A 523 21.84 2.03 -6.25
CA ALA A 523 21.20 1.04 -7.11
C ALA A 523 19.87 1.56 -7.70
N LEU A 524 19.08 2.27 -6.89
CA LEU A 524 17.83 2.91 -7.31
C LEU A 524 18.04 4.00 -8.36
N MET A 525 19.07 4.84 -8.19
CA MET A 525 19.40 5.87 -9.18
C MET A 525 19.85 5.26 -10.51
N ILE A 526 20.71 4.23 -10.48
CA ILE A 526 21.16 3.52 -11.68
C ILE A 526 19.97 2.90 -12.41
N LEU A 527 19.08 2.24 -11.67
CA LEU A 527 17.86 1.67 -12.20
C LEU A 527 16.97 2.73 -12.86
N ALA A 528 16.75 3.86 -12.19
CA ALA A 528 15.94 4.95 -12.69
C ALA A 528 16.45 5.44 -14.05
N ILE A 529 17.77 5.65 -14.18
CA ILE A 529 18.43 6.09 -15.40
C ILE A 529 18.30 5.03 -16.51
N LEU A 530 18.54 3.76 -16.18
CA LEU A 530 18.46 2.67 -17.15
C LEU A 530 17.04 2.48 -17.67
N VAL A 531 16.03 2.63 -16.81
CA VAL A 531 14.63 2.53 -17.23
C VAL A 531 14.23 3.72 -18.08
N VAL A 532 14.61 4.96 -17.74
CA VAL A 532 14.35 6.10 -18.62
C VAL A 532 15.03 5.93 -19.97
N LYS A 533 16.26 5.42 -20.00
CA LYS A 533 16.97 5.16 -21.26
C LYS A 533 16.27 4.11 -22.13
N HIS A 534 15.78 3.02 -21.52
CA HIS A 534 15.09 1.94 -22.24
C HIS A 534 13.65 2.30 -22.60
N CYS A 535 12.84 2.70 -21.63
CA CYS A 535 11.44 3.04 -21.87
C CYS A 535 11.27 4.34 -22.63
N GLY A 536 12.15 5.33 -22.44
CA GLY A 536 12.11 6.59 -23.19
C GLY A 536 12.36 6.37 -24.68
N ARG A 537 13.22 5.42 -25.05
CA ARG A 537 13.39 5.03 -26.45
C ARG A 537 12.11 4.46 -27.05
N GLU A 538 11.39 3.62 -26.34
CA GLU A 538 10.09 3.09 -26.80
C GLU A 538 8.99 4.16 -26.82
N LEU A 539 8.98 5.05 -25.82
CA LEU A 539 8.01 6.14 -25.73
C LEU A 539 8.24 7.21 -26.80
N PHE A 540 9.46 7.43 -27.29
CA PHE A 540 9.74 8.42 -28.34
C PHE A 540 10.08 7.80 -29.71
N GLY A 541 10.22 6.47 -29.77
CA GLY A 541 10.45 5.72 -31.00
C GLY A 541 9.23 5.67 -31.92
N LYS A 542 9.47 5.30 -33.19
CA LYS A 542 8.38 4.99 -34.13
C LYS A 542 7.64 3.78 -33.59
N SER A 543 6.32 3.89 -33.45
CA SER A 543 5.48 2.79 -32.98
C SER A 543 5.46 1.66 -34.02
N GLU A 544 6.32 0.68 -33.86
CA GLU A 544 6.07 -0.63 -34.46
C GLU A 544 5.00 -1.30 -33.62
N GLN A 545 3.84 -1.59 -34.22
CA GLN A 545 2.80 -2.33 -33.54
C GLN A 545 3.36 -3.70 -33.15
N PRO A 546 3.34 -4.09 -31.86
CA PRO A 546 3.65 -5.46 -31.52
C PRO A 546 2.62 -6.36 -32.22
N ASN A 547 3.09 -7.34 -32.99
CA ASN A 547 2.25 -8.34 -33.66
C ASN A 547 1.41 -9.06 -32.58
N LEU A 548 0.16 -8.63 -32.41
CA LEU A 548 -0.82 -9.20 -31.47
C LEU A 548 -1.40 -10.54 -31.96
N GLN A 549 -0.62 -11.33 -32.71
CA GLN A 549 -0.97 -12.67 -33.16
C GLN A 549 0.06 -13.68 -32.65
N ALA A 550 -0.05 -14.02 -31.36
CA ALA A 550 0.43 -15.28 -30.77
C ALA A 550 -0.35 -15.57 -29.48
#